data_AF-A0A6A8LN83-F1
#
_entry.id   AF-A0A6A8LN83-F1
#
_cell.length_a   1.000
_cell.length_b   1.000
_cell.length_c   1.000
_cell.angle_alpha   90.00
_cell.angle_beta   90.00
_cell.angle_gamma   90.00
#
_symmetry.space_group_name_H-M   'P 1'
#
loop_
_entity.id
_entity.type
_entity.pdbx_description
1 polymer ?
#
loop_
_entity_poly.entity_id
_entity_poly.type
_entity_poly.pdbx_seq_one_letter_code
_entity_poly.pdbx_strand_id
1 'polypeptide(L)'
;MTSIRKNILYFYIAYVCMVIAIAFPHAVLTILLLKKGLSISQILIVQAAYSCAILISEYPSGVLADLYSKKRLFLVSKICLIAMFLIIIGSKSFIFMVLAWILYGISSALDSGTIDAEIINTLKQNNSANKVPKFISNIN
;
A
#
# COMPACT_ATOMS: atom_id res chain seq x y z
N MET A 1 -23.37 23.33 4.01
CA MET A 1 -23.42 21.85 4.22
C MET A 1 -23.21 21.02 2.94
N THR A 2 -23.45 21.56 1.73
CA THR A 2 -23.31 20.83 0.45
C THR A 2 -21.85 20.58 0.02
N SER A 3 -20.93 21.50 0.33
CA SER A 3 -19.49 21.37 0.05
C SER A 3 -18.84 20.16 0.76
N ILE A 4 -19.15 19.98 2.05
CA ILE A 4 -18.63 18.86 2.86
C ILE A 4 -19.09 17.51 2.31
N ARG A 5 -20.36 17.41 1.89
CA ARG A 5 -20.93 16.18 1.31
C ARG A 5 -20.30 15.80 -0.02
N LYS A 6 -19.95 16.78 -0.86
CA LYS A 6 -19.19 16.57 -2.10
C LYS A 6 -17.76 16.09 -1.82
N ASN A 7 -17.05 16.69 -0.88
CA ASN A 7 -15.70 16.24 -0.50
C ASN A 7 -15.68 14.81 0.04
N ILE A 8 -16.69 14.43 0.82
CA ILE A 8 -16.86 13.05 1.31
C ILE A 8 -17.11 12.08 0.15
N LEU A 9 -17.95 12.47 -0.82
CA LEU A 9 -18.18 11.65 -2.02
C LEU A 9 -16.90 11.49 -2.85
N TYR A 10 -16.14 12.58 -3.07
CA TYR A 10 -14.85 12.50 -3.76
C TYR A 10 -13.85 11.63 -3.02
N PHE A 11 -13.83 11.69 -1.69
CA PHE A 11 -13.01 10.81 -0.86
C PHE A 11 -13.41 9.34 -1.03
N TYR A 12 -14.71 9.01 -0.97
CA TYR A 12 -15.16 7.64 -1.19
C TYR A 12 -14.89 7.14 -2.61
N ILE A 13 -15.10 7.97 -3.63
CA ILE A 13 -14.79 7.60 -5.02
C ILE A 13 -13.29 7.36 -5.18
N ALA A 14 -12.44 8.25 -4.65
CA ALA A 14 -11.00 8.08 -4.68
C ALA A 14 -10.55 6.83 -3.92
N TYR A 15 -11.17 6.55 -2.76
CA TYR A 15 -10.89 5.36 -1.96
C TYR A 15 -11.26 4.08 -2.70
N VAL A 16 -12.45 4.00 -3.29
CA VAL A 16 -12.88 2.85 -4.10
C VAL A 16 -11.94 2.67 -5.29
N CYS A 17 -11.59 3.75 -5.98
CA CYS A 17 -10.65 3.70 -7.10
C CYS A 17 -9.26 3.19 -6.66
N MET A 18 -8.80 3.59 -5.47
CA MET A 18 -7.53 3.14 -4.89
C MET A 18 -7.59 1.66 -4.49
N VAL A 19 -8.67 1.19 -3.89
CA VAL A 19 -8.86 -0.23 -3.53
C VAL A 19 -8.86 -1.10 -4.77
N ILE A 20 -9.55 -0.68 -5.84
CA ILE A 20 -9.51 -1.37 -7.13
C ILE A 20 -8.08 -1.36 -7.68
N ALA A 21 -7.38 -0.23 -7.64
CA ALA A 21 -6.00 -0.12 -8.12
C ALA A 21 -5.00 -1.00 -7.34
N ILE A 22 -5.29 -1.35 -6.08
CA ILE A 22 -4.45 -2.27 -5.27
C ILE A 22 -4.86 -3.74 -5.48
N ALA A 23 -6.17 -4.03 -5.55
CA ALA A 23 -6.68 -5.39 -5.70
C ALA A 23 -6.44 -5.96 -7.12
N PHE A 24 -6.55 -5.10 -8.14
CA PHE A 24 -6.40 -5.49 -9.54
C PHE A 24 -5.00 -6.05 -9.85
N PRO A 25 -3.90 -5.46 -9.33
CA PRO A 25 -2.59 -6.06 -9.38
C PRO A 25 -2.53 -7.49 -8.85
N HIS A 26 -3.01 -7.74 -7.64
CA HIS A 26 -2.94 -9.07 -7.03
C HIS A 26 -3.67 -10.14 -7.85
N ALA A 27 -4.81 -9.80 -8.46
CA ALA A 27 -5.57 -10.73 -9.29
C ALA A 27 -4.96 -10.92 -10.69
N VAL A 28 -4.55 -9.83 -11.36
CA VAL A 28 -4.19 -9.85 -12.79
C VAL A 28 -2.70 -10.12 -13.01
N LEU A 29 -1.82 -9.66 -12.13
CA LEU A 29 -0.38 -9.78 -12.34
C LEU A 29 0.12 -11.23 -12.30
N THR A 30 -0.47 -12.09 -11.47
CA THR A 30 -0.13 -13.52 -11.44
C THR A 30 -0.38 -14.19 -12.80
N ILE A 31 -1.51 -13.88 -13.43
CA ILE A 31 -1.86 -14.39 -14.76
C ILE A 31 -0.98 -13.76 -15.84
N LEU A 32 -0.62 -12.49 -15.69
CA LEU A 32 0.30 -11.79 -16.59
C LEU A 32 1.72 -12.40 -16.54
N LEU A 33 2.22 -12.75 -15.36
CA LEU A 33 3.49 -13.45 -15.15
C LEU A 33 3.49 -14.82 -15.84
N LEU A 34 2.40 -15.59 -15.68
CA LEU A 34 2.21 -16.86 -16.38
C LEU A 34 2.24 -16.66 -17.90
N LYS A 35 1.54 -15.65 -18.43
CA LYS A 35 1.54 -15.31 -19.86
C LYS A 35 2.92 -14.85 -20.36
N LYS A 36 3.75 -14.27 -19.50
CA LYS A 36 5.15 -13.92 -19.82
C LYS A 36 6.09 -15.13 -19.86
N GLY A 37 5.60 -16.32 -19.51
CA GLY A 37 6.35 -17.57 -19.57
C GLY A 37 7.06 -17.93 -18.25
N LEU A 38 6.71 -17.29 -17.13
CA LEU A 38 7.23 -17.69 -15.82
C LEU A 38 6.55 -18.98 -15.36
N SER A 39 7.33 -19.85 -14.74
CA SER A 39 6.80 -21.03 -14.05
C SER A 39 6.12 -20.67 -12.74
N ILE A 40 5.23 -21.54 -12.24
CA ILE A 40 4.59 -21.38 -10.93
C ILE A 40 5.64 -21.20 -9.82
N SER A 41 6.73 -21.97 -9.85
CA SER A 41 7.82 -21.85 -8.86
C SER A 41 8.48 -20.47 -8.87
N GLN A 42 8.70 -19.89 -10.05
CA GLN A 42 9.24 -18.53 -10.18
C GLN A 42 8.28 -17.47 -9.64
N ILE A 43 6.98 -17.65 -9.87
CA ILE A 43 5.96 -16.75 -9.32
C ILE A 43 5.94 -16.78 -7.80
N LEU A 44 6.08 -17.97 -7.19
CA LEU A 44 6.20 -18.10 -5.73
C LEU A 44 7.42 -17.36 -5.18
N ILE A 45 8.57 -17.43 -5.86
CA ILE A 45 9.77 -16.68 -5.47
C ILE A 45 9.53 -15.17 -5.55
N VAL A 46 8.88 -14.70 -6.62
CA VAL A 46 8.50 -13.29 -6.81
C VAL A 46 7.54 -12.83 -5.70
N GLN A 47 6.57 -13.65 -5.33
CA GLN A 47 5.65 -13.38 -4.22
C GLN A 47 6.38 -13.34 -2.87
N ALA A 48 7.28 -14.29 -2.61
CA ALA A 48 8.08 -14.32 -1.39
C ALA A 48 8.97 -13.06 -1.27
N ALA A 49 9.60 -12.65 -2.37
CA ALA A 49 10.40 -11.43 -2.43
C ALA A 49 9.58 -10.18 -2.08
N TYR A 50 8.33 -10.10 -2.56
CA TYR A 50 7.40 -9.03 -2.19
C TYR A 50 7.07 -9.03 -0.70
N SER A 51 6.71 -10.19 -0.12
CA SER A 51 6.41 -10.29 1.31
C SER A 51 7.62 -9.92 2.17
N CYS A 52 8.83 -10.37 1.80
CA CYS A 52 10.06 -9.96 2.48
C CYS A 52 10.31 -8.46 2.35
N ALA A 53 10.10 -7.88 1.16
CA ALA A 53 10.28 -6.45 0.93
C ALA A 53 9.32 -5.61 1.78
N ILE A 54 8.06 -6.03 1.95
CA ILE A 54 7.11 -5.37 2.86
C ILE A 54 7.61 -5.42 4.29
N LEU A 55 7.92 -6.61 4.81
CA LEU A 55 8.35 -6.78 6.20
C LEU A 55 9.57 -5.94 6.53
N ILE A 56 10.56 -5.89 5.63
CA ILE A 56 11.76 -5.08 5.81
C ILE A 56 11.42 -3.58 5.70
N SER A 57 10.46 -3.20 4.87
CA SER A 57 10.10 -1.81 4.60
C SER A 57 9.08 -1.22 5.58
N GLU A 58 8.35 -2.04 6.34
CA GLU A 58 7.39 -1.56 7.34
C GLU A 58 8.07 -0.80 8.48
N TYR A 59 9.17 -1.34 9.01
CA TYR A 59 9.92 -0.66 10.06
C TYR A 59 10.43 0.73 9.64
N PRO A 60 11.16 0.87 8.51
CA PRO A 60 11.60 2.18 8.05
C PRO A 60 10.44 3.06 7.57
N SER A 61 9.34 2.51 7.02
CA SER A 61 8.20 3.33 6.61
C SER A 61 7.52 3.99 7.82
N GLY A 62 7.41 3.28 8.94
CA GLY A 62 6.91 3.82 10.20
C GLY A 62 7.75 5.01 10.69
N VAL A 63 9.07 4.84 10.74
CA VAL A 63 10.00 5.92 11.14
C VAL A 63 9.94 7.10 10.17
N LEU A 64 9.87 6.84 8.86
CA LEU A 64 9.74 7.89 7.84
C LEU A 64 8.42 8.63 7.93
N ALA A 65 7.32 7.97 8.32
CA ALA A 65 6.01 8.60 8.50
C ALA A 65 5.97 9.55 9.70
N ASP A 66 6.81 9.31 10.71
CA ASP A 66 6.97 10.19 11.87
C ASP A 66 7.91 11.37 11.60
N LEU A 67 8.94 11.20 10.75
CA LEU A 67 9.93 12.24 10.44
C LEU A 67 9.53 13.15 9.28
N TYR A 68 8.82 12.64 8.26
CA TYR A 68 8.48 13.38 7.05
C TYR A 68 6.98 13.69 6.94
N SER A 69 6.64 14.71 6.13
CA SER A 69 5.25 15.04 5.83
C SER A 69 4.55 13.88 5.09
N LYS A 70 3.50 13.33 5.70
CA LYS A 70 2.71 12.18 5.20
C LYS A 70 2.29 12.29 3.73
N LYS A 71 1.91 13.49 3.29
CA LYS A 71 1.58 13.78 1.87
C LYS A 71 2.72 13.46 0.89
N ARG A 72 3.97 13.76 1.26
CA ARG A 72 5.14 13.48 0.41
C ARG A 72 5.42 11.98 0.35
N LEU A 73 5.30 11.30 1.48
CA LEU A 73 5.56 9.87 1.58
C LEU A 73 4.51 9.06 0.78
N PHE A 74 3.24 9.47 0.81
CA PHE A 74 2.19 8.94 -0.06
C PHE A 74 2.52 9.16 -1.55
N LEU A 75 2.98 10.36 -1.93
CA LEU A 75 3.36 10.63 -3.33
C LEU A 75 4.52 9.74 -3.79
N VAL A 76 5.53 9.52 -2.94
CA VAL A 76 6.64 8.61 -3.21
C VAL A 76 6.14 7.17 -3.40
N SER A 77 5.23 6.70 -2.54
CA SER A 77 4.60 5.38 -2.70
C SER A 77 3.96 5.24 -4.08
N LYS A 78 3.19 6.24 -4.55
CA LYS A 78 2.56 6.18 -5.88
C LYS A 78 3.57 6.22 -7.03
N ILE A 79 4.67 6.96 -6.89
CA ILE A 79 5.76 6.96 -7.89
C ILE A 79 6.40 5.56 -7.99
N CYS A 80 6.67 4.89 -6.86
CA CYS A 80 7.18 3.52 -6.85
C CYS A 80 6.21 2.54 -7.52
N LEU A 81 4.90 2.72 -7.30
CA LEU A 81 3.85 1.90 -7.94
C LEU A 81 3.85 2.08 -9.47
N ILE A 82 3.96 3.32 -9.96
CA ILE A 82 4.06 3.60 -11.40
C ILE A 82 5.32 2.99 -11.99
N ALA A 83 6.46 3.14 -11.31
CA ALA A 83 7.74 2.56 -11.75
C ALA A 83 7.66 1.03 -11.88
N MET A 84 6.99 0.37 -10.93
CA MET A 84 6.73 -1.07 -10.97
C MET A 84 5.96 -1.47 -12.25
N PHE A 85 4.88 -0.77 -12.58
CA PHE A 85 4.13 -1.03 -13.82
C PHE A 85 4.97 -0.83 -15.08
N LEU A 86 5.82 0.21 -15.12
CA LEU A 86 6.71 0.46 -16.25
C LEU A 86 7.70 -0.69 -16.47
N ILE A 87 8.28 -1.22 -15.39
CA ILE A 87 9.19 -2.37 -15.45
C ILE A 87 8.47 -3.61 -16.01
N ILE A 88 7.24 -3.86 -15.56
CA ILE A 88 6.46 -5.01 -16.01
C ILE A 88 6.10 -4.92 -17.49
N ILE A 89 5.78 -3.72 -17.99
CA ILE A 89 5.46 -3.52 -19.41
C ILE A 89 6.73 -3.66 -20.25
N GLY A 90 7.84 -3.05 -19.83
CA GLY A 90 9.09 -2.98 -20.60
C GLY A 90 9.94 -4.25 -20.61
N SER A 91 9.82 -5.13 -19.61
CA SER A 91 10.70 -6.30 -19.49
C SER A 91 9.94 -7.62 -19.34
N LYS A 92 10.50 -8.69 -19.91
CA LYS A 92 10.02 -10.08 -19.76
C LYS A 92 10.96 -10.93 -18.90
N SER A 93 12.09 -10.40 -18.47
CA SER A 93 13.09 -11.16 -17.72
C SER A 93 12.68 -11.35 -16.26
N PHE A 94 12.97 -12.55 -15.72
CA PHE A 94 12.65 -12.94 -14.36
C PHE A 94 13.23 -11.99 -13.31
N ILE A 95 14.48 -11.52 -13.50
CA ILE A 95 15.13 -10.56 -12.60
C ILE A 95 14.33 -9.26 -12.49
N PHE A 96 13.81 -8.76 -13.62
CA PHE A 96 13.03 -7.52 -13.63
C PHE A 96 11.65 -7.72 -12.99
N MET A 97 11.07 -8.92 -13.06
CA MET A 97 9.84 -9.24 -12.32
C MET A 97 10.08 -9.24 -10.81
N VAL A 98 11.19 -9.83 -10.33
CA VAL A 98 11.56 -9.79 -8.91
C VAL A 98 11.77 -8.35 -8.45
N LEU A 99 12.53 -7.54 -9.21
CA LEU A 99 12.75 -6.13 -8.89
C LEU A 99 11.44 -5.33 -8.85
N ALA A 100 10.53 -5.56 -9.81
CA ALA A 100 9.22 -4.93 -9.83
C ALA A 100 8.40 -5.26 -8.56
N TRP A 101 8.43 -6.52 -8.10
CA TRP A 101 7.73 -6.93 -6.87
C TRP A 101 8.36 -6.40 -5.59
N ILE A 102 9.67 -6.26 -5.54
CA ILE A 102 10.35 -5.58 -4.41
C ILE A 102 9.90 -4.11 -4.34
N LEU A 103 9.89 -3.42 -5.49
CA LEU A 103 9.43 -2.04 -5.58
C LEU A 103 7.96 -1.89 -5.17
N TYR A 104 7.14 -2.88 -5.53
CA TYR A 104 5.74 -2.95 -5.11
C TYR A 104 5.61 -3.11 -3.59
N GLY A 105 6.42 -3.97 -2.97
CA GLY A 105 6.42 -4.18 -1.52
C GLY A 105 6.80 -2.92 -0.76
N ILE A 106 7.83 -2.21 -1.22
CA ILE A 106 8.23 -0.91 -0.65
C ILE A 106 7.10 0.11 -0.77
N SER A 107 6.48 0.22 -1.96
CA SER A 107 5.34 1.11 -2.20
C SER A 107 4.19 0.83 -1.24
N SER A 108 3.84 -0.45 -1.05
CA SER A 108 2.75 -0.88 -0.17
C SER A 108 3.05 -0.58 1.31
N ALA A 109 4.28 -0.83 1.77
CA ALA A 109 4.68 -0.53 3.15
C ALA A 109 4.65 0.97 3.46
N LEU A 110 5.02 1.82 2.49
CA LEU A 110 4.91 3.29 2.61
C LEU A 110 3.44 3.75 2.62
N ASP A 111 2.57 3.12 1.83
CA ASP A 111 1.15 3.47 1.77
C ASP A 111 0.46 3.16 3.12
N SER A 112 0.65 1.95 3.67
CA SER A 112 0.07 1.55 4.96
C SER A 112 0.60 2.43 6.11
N GLY A 113 1.92 2.62 6.19
CA GLY A 113 2.53 3.41 7.27
C GLY A 113 2.05 4.86 7.33
N THR A 114 1.65 5.45 6.19
CA THR A 114 1.10 6.82 6.16
C THR A 114 -0.36 6.91 6.60
N ILE A 115 -1.20 5.98 6.12
CA ILE A 115 -2.65 5.99 6.37
C ILE A 115 -2.93 5.66 7.84
N ASP A 116 -2.29 4.64 8.39
CA ASP A 116 -2.50 4.20 9.77
C ASP A 116 -2.09 5.28 10.78
N ALA A 117 -0.94 5.93 10.55
CA ALA A 117 -0.46 7.02 11.40
C ALA A 117 -1.36 8.27 11.32
N GLU A 118 -1.97 8.57 10.17
CA GLU A 118 -2.92 9.69 10.02
C GLU A 118 -4.25 9.42 10.74
N ILE A 119 -4.77 8.19 10.64
CA ILE A 119 -5.94 7.76 11.41
C ILE A 119 -5.66 7.85 12.91
N ILE A 120 -4.53 7.33 13.39
CA ILE A 120 -4.14 7.39 14.80
C ILE A 120 -4.01 8.84 15.29
N ASN A 121 -3.36 9.73 14.52
CA ASN A 121 -3.22 11.13 14.90
C ASN A 121 -4.57 11.88 14.91
N THR A 122 -5.47 11.55 13.98
CA THR A 122 -6.83 12.12 13.95
C THR A 122 -7.67 11.64 15.13
N LEU A 123 -7.51 10.38 15.55
CA LEU A 123 -8.16 9.82 16.74
C LEU A 123 -7.62 10.44 18.04
N LYS A 124 -6.31 10.72 18.11
CA LYS A 124 -5.70 11.45 19.23
C LYS A 124 -6.16 12.91 19.30
N GLN A 125 -6.27 13.61 18.17
CA GLN A 125 -6.72 15.01 18.14
C GLN A 125 -8.21 15.20 18.44
N ASN A 126 -9.08 14.24 18.10
CA ASN A 126 -10.52 14.30 18.38
C ASN A 126 -10.92 13.98 19.84
N ASN A 127 -9.99 14.04 20.80
CA ASN A 127 -10.25 13.85 22.24
C ASN A 127 -11.08 12.59 22.57
N SER A 128 -10.96 11.56 21.74
CA SER A 128 -11.61 10.24 21.92
C SER A 128 -10.66 9.20 22.52
N ALA A 129 -9.50 9.64 23.02
CA ALA A 129 -8.56 8.82 23.78
C ALA A 129 -9.20 8.14 25.00
N ASN A 130 -10.32 8.68 25.52
CA ASN A 130 -11.08 8.09 26.63
C ASN A 130 -12.13 7.03 26.24
N LYS A 131 -12.31 6.68 24.96
CA LYS A 131 -13.26 5.61 24.55
C LYS A 131 -12.59 4.30 24.14
N VAL A 132 -11.29 4.31 23.87
CA VAL A 132 -10.51 3.11 23.53
C VAL A 132 -10.47 2.10 24.70
N PRO A 133 -10.24 2.51 25.96
CA PRO A 133 -10.21 1.57 27.09
C PRO A 133 -11.58 0.95 27.38
N LYS A 134 -12.66 1.70 27.12
CA LYS A 134 -14.05 1.32 27.42
C LYS A 134 -14.63 0.30 26.43
N PHE A 135 -14.07 0.21 25.23
CA PHE A 135 -14.40 -0.84 24.26
C PHE A 135 -13.67 -2.15 24.59
N ILE A 136 -12.42 -2.08 25.03
CA ILE A 136 -11.61 -3.26 25.37
C ILE A 136 -12.12 -3.91 26.67
N SER A 137 -12.62 -3.13 27.63
CA SER A 137 -13.16 -3.65 28.89
C SER A 137 -14.53 -4.34 28.76
N ASN A 138 -15.22 -4.20 27.63
CA ASN A 138 -16.58 -4.72 27.44
C ASN A 138 -16.61 -6.02 26.62
N ILE A 139 -15.43 -6.56 26.30
CA ILE A 139 -15.21 -7.80 25.53
C ILE A 139 -14.64 -8.92 26.43
N ASN A 140 -14.21 -8.59 27.66
CA ASN A 140 -13.96 -9.53 28.75
C ASN A 140 -15.18 -9.62 29.66
#